data_AF-A0A3D2AVZ4-F1
#
_entry.id   AF-A0A3D2AVZ4-F1
#
_cell.length_a   1.000
_cell.length_b   1.000
_cell.length_c   1.000
_cell.angle_alpha   90.00
_cell.angle_beta   90.00
_cell.angle_gamma   90.00
#
_symmetry.space_group_name_H-M   'P 1'
#
loop_
_entity.id
_entity.type
_entity.pdbx_description
1 polymer ?
#
loop_
_entity_poly.entity_id
_entity_poly.type
_entity_poly.pdbx_seq_one_letter_code
_entity_poly.pdbx_strand_id
1 'polypeptide(L)'
;QAENEFLNEGYSLDQLKLEFGIDIRYLGQGYELTIPLGGSDELNQDDIAAARSRFDSTHEQMFGHAAADEDAEAVNYRLRASAIVSKASLKS
;
A
#
# COMPACT_ATOMS: atom_id res chain seq x y z
N GLN A 1 -5.44 -4.53 -15.01
CA GLN A 1 -6.89 -4.79 -14.82
C GLN A 1 -7.63 -3.54 -14.35
N ALA A 2 -7.22 -2.92 -13.24
CA ALA A 2 -7.85 -1.71 -12.70
C ALA A 2 -8.03 -0.58 -13.73
N GLU A 3 -6.98 -0.23 -14.49
CA GLU A 3 -7.06 0.83 -15.51
C GLU A 3 -8.15 0.59 -16.56
N ASN A 4 -8.31 -0.67 -17.01
CA ASN A 4 -9.33 -1.02 -17.99
C ASN A 4 -10.75 -0.91 -17.43
N GLU A 5 -10.96 -1.17 -16.14
CA GLU A 5 -12.27 -1.02 -15.50
C GLU A 5 -12.66 0.46 -15.45
N PHE A 6 -11.74 1.33 -15.03
CA PHE A 6 -12.00 2.78 -14.99
C PHE A 6 -12.20 3.41 -16.37
N LEU A 7 -11.43 2.98 -17.38
CA LEU A 7 -11.64 3.40 -18.77
C LEU A 7 -13.02 3.02 -19.29
N ASN A 8 -13.52 1.83 -18.95
CA ASN A 8 -14.86 1.38 -19.33
C ASN A 8 -15.97 2.15 -18.61
N GLU A 9 -15.70 2.69 -17.42
CA GLU A 9 -16.62 3.56 -16.69
C GLU A 9 -16.56 5.04 -17.15
N GLY A 10 -15.71 5.35 -18.14
CA GLY A 10 -15.61 6.69 -18.74
C GLY A 10 -14.66 7.63 -18.01
N TYR A 11 -13.85 7.13 -17.06
CA TYR A 11 -12.77 7.89 -16.45
C TYR A 11 -11.53 7.85 -17.33
N SER A 12 -10.84 8.97 -17.43
CA SER A 12 -9.53 9.02 -18.10
C SER A 12 -8.41 8.62 -17.14
N LEU A 13 -7.31 8.07 -17.65
CA LEU A 13 -6.20 7.57 -16.82
C LEU A 13 -5.57 8.68 -15.97
N ASP A 14 -5.61 9.93 -16.42
CA ASP A 14 -5.16 11.12 -15.68
C ASP A 14 -6.03 11.45 -14.45
N GLN A 15 -7.23 10.86 -14.34
CA GLN A 15 -8.10 10.98 -13.17
C GLN A 15 -7.85 9.88 -12.13
N LEU A 16 -7.03 8.89 -12.46
CA LEU A 16 -6.74 7.74 -11.60
C LEU A 16 -5.55 8.02 -10.71
N LYS A 17 -5.78 7.84 -9.40
CA LYS A 17 -4.73 7.71 -8.42
C LYS A 17 -4.54 6.24 -8.11
N LEU A 18 -3.35 5.73 -8.43
CA LEU A 18 -2.90 4.39 -8.06
C LEU A 18 -2.09 4.47 -6.76
N GLU A 19 -2.37 3.57 -5.84
CA GLU A 19 -1.65 3.41 -4.58
C GLU A 19 -1.26 1.94 -4.44
N PHE A 20 0.04 1.69 -4.28
CA PHE A 20 0.57 0.36 -4.07
C PHE A 20 0.91 0.16 -2.59
N GLY A 21 0.76 -1.07 -2.11
CA GLY A 21 1.11 -1.45 -0.75
C GLY A 21 1.43 -2.92 -0.63
N ILE A 22 2.10 -3.28 0.45
CA ILE A 22 2.47 -4.66 0.76
C ILE A 22 2.09 -4.96 2.21
N ASP A 23 1.48 -6.11 2.45
CA ASP A 23 1.24 -6.58 3.81
C ASP A 23 2.46 -7.33 4.30
N ILE A 24 3.00 -6.90 5.44
CA ILE A 24 4.19 -7.49 6.05
C ILE A 24 3.86 -7.94 7.47
N ARG A 25 4.44 -9.06 7.89
CA ARG A 25 4.45 -9.52 9.28
C ARG A 25 5.79 -10.14 9.64
N TYR A 26 6.16 -10.11 10.92
CA TYR A 26 7.27 -10.93 11.41
C TYR A 26 6.90 -12.41 11.36
N LEU A 27 7.89 -13.29 11.19
CA LEU A 27 7.65 -14.72 11.27
C LEU A 27 7.06 -15.09 12.65
N GLY A 28 5.98 -15.88 12.63
CA GLY A 28 5.27 -16.29 13.86
C GLY A 28 4.29 -15.24 14.41
N GLN A 29 4.21 -14.05 13.83
CA GLN A 29 3.23 -13.04 14.18
C GLN A 29 1.84 -13.36 13.60
N GLY A 30 0.79 -13.12 14.39
CA GLY A 30 -0.60 -13.41 13.99
C GLY A 30 -1.33 -12.28 13.27
N TYR A 31 -0.67 -11.15 13.00
CA TYR A 31 -1.27 -9.99 12.34
C TYR A 31 -0.29 -9.32 11.36
N GLU A 32 -0.85 -8.60 10.38
CA GLU A 32 -0.14 -7.96 9.28
C GLU A 32 -0.25 -6.44 9.37
N LEU A 33 0.78 -5.73 8.91
CA LEU A 33 0.75 -4.30 8.68
C LEU A 33 0.86 -4.01 7.18
N THR A 34 -0.07 -3.20 6.67
CA THR A 34 -0.01 -2.72 5.28
C THR A 34 0.96 -1.54 5.17
N ILE A 35 2.03 -1.73 4.41
CA ILE A 35 3.06 -0.75 4.16
C ILE A 35 2.89 -0.16 2.76
N PRO A 36 2.63 1.15 2.62
CA PRO A 36 2.53 1.77 1.32
C PRO A 36 3.89 1.81 0.62
N LEU A 37 3.90 1.45 -0.67
CA LEU A 37 5.10 1.33 -1.51
C LEU A 37 5.37 2.55 -2.40
N GLY A 38 4.46 3.53 -2.41
CA GLY A 38 4.55 4.68 -3.30
C GLY A 38 3.79 4.45 -4.60
N GLY A 39 4.12 5.25 -5.63
CA GLY A 39 3.40 5.30 -6.89
C GLY A 39 4.01 4.48 -8.04
N SER A 40 5.11 3.75 -7.80
CA SER A 40 5.69 2.86 -8.83
C SER A 40 5.00 1.51 -8.83
N ASP A 41 4.76 1.00 -10.03
CA ASP A 41 4.26 -0.35 -10.32
C ASP A 41 5.39 -1.40 -10.32
N GLU A 42 6.64 -0.96 -10.42
CA GLU A 42 7.83 -1.80 -10.32
C GLU A 42 8.43 -1.74 -8.91
N LEU A 43 8.66 -2.92 -8.33
CA LEU A 43 9.42 -3.10 -7.09
C LEU A 43 10.82 -3.62 -7.42
N ASN A 44 11.84 -2.86 -7.05
CA ASN A 44 13.22 -3.33 -7.03
C ASN A 44 13.66 -3.73 -5.60
N GLN A 45 14.91 -4.18 -5.46
CA GLN A 45 15.43 -4.61 -4.15
C GLN A 45 15.51 -3.45 -3.13
N ASP A 46 15.78 -2.23 -3.57
CA ASP A 46 15.83 -1.06 -2.69
C ASP A 46 14.43 -0.69 -2.17
N ASP A 47 13.40 -0.85 -3.00
CA ASP A 47 12.01 -0.65 -2.58
C ASP A 47 11.58 -1.66 -1.52
N ILE A 48 12.02 -2.92 -1.65
CA ILE A 48 11.76 -3.97 -0.66
C ILE A 48 12.47 -3.64 0.66
N ALA A 49 13.73 -3.21 0.60
CA ALA A 49 14.48 -2.80 1.79
C ALA A 49 13.83 -1.57 2.48
N ALA A 50 13.35 -0.60 1.70
CA ALA A 50 12.63 0.56 2.21
C ALA A 50 11.28 0.15 2.84
N ALA A 51 10.55 -0.77 2.22
CA ALA A 51 9.30 -1.31 2.77
C ALA A 51 9.54 -2.04 4.09
N ARG A 52 10.63 -2.82 4.19
CA ARG A 52 11.03 -3.48 5.44
C ARG A 52 11.35 -2.48 6.54
N SER A 53 12.18 -1.48 6.26
CA SER A 53 12.49 -0.43 7.24
C SER A 53 11.23 0.32 7.69
N ARG A 54 10.31 0.62 6.76
CA ARG A 54 9.03 1.27 7.08
C ARG A 54 8.12 0.37 7.91
N PHE A 55 8.11 -0.93 7.66
CA PHE A 55 7.41 -1.91 8.50
C PHE A 55 7.93 -1.87 9.94
N ASP A 56 9.24 -1.97 10.13
CA ASP A 56 9.85 -1.94 11.46
C ASP A 56 9.48 -0.65 12.21
N SER A 57 9.63 0.52 11.57
CA SER A 57 9.23 1.80 12.19
C SER A 57 7.72 1.90 12.48
N THR A 58 6.88 1.38 11.59
CA THR A 58 5.41 1.38 11.79
C THR A 58 5.04 0.47 12.96
N HIS A 59 5.68 -0.69 13.06
CA HIS A 59 5.49 -1.63 14.16
C HIS A 59 5.93 -1.00 15.50
N GLU A 60 7.09 -0.34 15.53
CA GLU A 60 7.54 0.40 16.71
C GLU A 60 6.56 1.50 17.12
N GLN A 61 6.05 2.27 16.17
CA GLN A 61 5.08 3.34 16.46
C GLN A 61 3.77 2.78 17.02
N MET A 62 3.29 1.64 16.52
CA MET A 62 2.01 1.05 16.93
C MET A 62 2.10 0.25 18.24
N PHE A 63 3.20 -0.47 18.45
CA PHE A 63 3.34 -1.46 19.53
C PHE A 63 4.46 -1.13 20.53
N GLY A 64 5.20 -0.04 20.33
CA GLY A 64 6.27 0.42 21.22
C GLY A 64 7.57 -0.38 21.12
N HIS A 65 7.68 -1.28 20.15
CA HIS A 65 8.88 -2.08 19.86
C HIS A 65 8.85 -2.58 18.42
N ALA A 66 10.01 -2.89 17.86
CA ALA A 66 10.16 -3.59 16.58
C ALA A 66 11.16 -4.74 16.73
N ALA A 67 11.04 -5.75 15.87
CA ALA A 67 11.94 -6.90 15.81
C ALA A 67 12.78 -6.82 14.53
N ALA A 68 13.55 -5.74 14.38
CA ALA A 68 14.30 -5.46 13.15
C ALA A 68 15.33 -6.55 12.77
N ASP A 69 15.83 -7.30 13.76
CA ASP A 69 16.76 -8.42 13.55
C ASP A 69 16.05 -9.76 13.21
N GLU A 70 14.72 -9.82 13.34
CA GLU A 70 13.93 -11.01 13.01
C GLU A 70 13.54 -11.03 11.54
N ASP A 71 13.31 -12.23 11.00
CA ASP A 71 12.79 -12.40 9.65
C ASP A 71 11.34 -11.89 9.56
N ALA A 72 11.03 -11.26 8.43
CA ALA A 72 9.68 -10.80 8.08
C ALA A 72 9.28 -11.34 6.72
N GLU A 73 7.99 -11.61 6.54
CA GLU A 73 7.43 -12.09 5.29
C GLU A 73 6.46 -11.08 4.69
N ALA A 74 6.54 -10.93 3.37
CA ALA A 74 5.54 -10.25 2.58
C ALA A 74 4.40 -11.23 2.27
N VAL A 75 3.20 -10.94 2.78
CA VAL A 75 2.04 -11.84 2.65
C VAL A 75 1.24 -11.52 1.40
N ASN A 76 0.95 -10.23 1.15
CA ASN A 76 0.12 -9.79 0.04
C ASN A 76 0.68 -8.55 -0.64
N TYR A 77 0.53 -8.47 -1.96
CA TYR A 77 0.72 -7.24 -2.74
C TYR A 77 -0.64 -6.60 -3.04
N ARG A 78 -0.76 -5.29 -2.78
CA ARG A 78 -2.01 -4.53 -2.90
C ARG A 78 -1.87 -3.43 -3.94
N LEU A 79 -2.87 -3.34 -4.82
CA LEU A 79 -3.11 -2.21 -5.70
C LEU A 79 -4.48 -1.62 -5.38
N ARG A 80 -4.52 -0.31 -5.10
CA ARG A 80 -5.74 0.46 -5.01
C ARG A 80 -5.77 1.51 -6.12
N ALA A 81 -6.82 1.47 -6.92
CA ALA A 81 -7.12 2.53 -7.89
C ALA A 81 -8.32 3.35 -7.39
N SER A 82 -8.22 4.66 -7.49
CA SER A 82 -9.31 5.58 -7.13
C SER A 82 -9.42 6.72 -8.13
N ALA A 83 -10.63 7.09 -8.54
CA ALA A 83 -10.89 8.26 -9.36
C ALA A 83 -11.30 9.45 -8.49
N ILE A 84 -10.72 10.63 -8.73
CA ILE A 84 -11.15 11.85 -8.06
C ILE A 84 -12.39 12.38 -8.78
N VAL A 85 -13.54 12.34 -8.11
CA VAL A 85 -14.81 12.89 -8.61
C VAL A 85 -15.10 14.25 -7.99
N SER A 86 -15.69 15.14 -8.78
CA SER A 86 -16.15 16.46 -8.30
C SER A 86 -17.10 16.28 -7.12
N LYS A 87 -16.79 16.96 -6.01
CA LYS A 87 -17.51 16.85 -4.74
C LYS A 87 -19.01 17.13 -4.95
N ALA A 88 -19.86 16.15 -4.68
CA ALA A 88 -21.29 16.38 -4.66
C ALA A 88 -21.64 17.30 -3.48
N SER A 89 -22.35 18.40 -3.75
CA SER A 89 -22.88 19.27 -2.69
C SER A 89 -24.04 18.55 -2.00
N LEU A 90 -23.82 18.15 -0.74
CA LEU A 90 -24.92 17.79 0.14
C LEU A 90 -25.64 19.09 0.51
N LYS A 91 -26.82 19.33 -0.08
CA LYS A 91 -27.68 20.42 0.37
C LYS A 91 -28.21 20.06 1.75
N SER A 92 -27.92 20.93 2.72
CA SER A 92 -28.69 21.05 3.97
C SER A 92 -30.03 21.72 3.71
#